data_AF-A0A0B7N6F8-F1
#
_entry.id   AF-A0A0B7N6F8-F1
#
_cell.length_a   1.000
_cell.length_b   1.000
_cell.length_c   1.000
_cell.angle_alpha   90.00
_cell.angle_beta   90.00
_cell.angle_gamma   90.00
#
_symmetry.space_group_name_H-M   'P 1'
#
loop_
_entity.id
_entity.type
_entity.pdbx_description
1 polymer ?
#
loop_
_entity_poly.entity_id
_entity_poly.type
_entity_poly.pdbx_seq_one_letter_code
_entity_poly.pdbx_strand_id
1 'polypeptide(L)'
;MQQLGAARSSLKRRRGYMDEVAALSEEVNSKLKIANKNKPHAHDFQCLIFYQNQIMQFQLSDAFQAGQYVALFFCGYDLEYYDSFVEYGAMPIAMTQDLAPIHAAYATPNFTSQSLNFEPKFILASDGIDRLISTAFKSLNMQTLEMKRSVVIIDRNLDIVFTHRAPEKGPFSMKEILNCFH
;
A
#
# COMPACT_ATOMS: atom_id res chain seq x y z
N MET A 1 63.54 -0.45 -6.62
CA MET A 1 62.39 0.03 -7.42
C MET A 1 61.59 -1.16 -7.99
N GLN A 2 61.05 -2.06 -7.16
CA GLN A 2 60.26 -3.22 -7.63
C GLN A 2 59.20 -3.65 -6.58
N GLN A 3 58.10 -2.92 -6.44
CA GLN A 3 56.90 -3.41 -5.71
C GLN A 3 55.55 -2.98 -6.32
N LEU A 4 55.52 -2.20 -7.42
CA LEU A 4 54.28 -1.66 -7.99
C LEU A 4 53.55 -2.57 -9.00
N GLY A 5 54.18 -3.68 -9.44
CA GLY A 5 53.63 -4.57 -10.48
C GLY A 5 52.55 -5.55 -9.99
N ALA A 6 52.68 -6.08 -8.78
CA ALA A 6 51.79 -7.11 -8.25
C ALA A 6 50.43 -6.56 -7.77
N ALA A 7 50.40 -5.32 -7.27
CA ALA A 7 49.17 -4.67 -6.82
C ALA A 7 48.23 -4.30 -7.98
N ARG A 8 48.78 -3.95 -9.15
CA ARG A 8 47.97 -3.59 -10.33
C ARG A 8 47.27 -4.78 -10.97
N SER A 9 47.87 -5.98 -10.92
CA SER A 9 47.26 -7.19 -11.49
C SER A 9 46.15 -7.77 -10.60
N SER A 10 46.28 -7.67 -9.27
CA SER A 10 45.24 -8.12 -8.33
C SER A 10 44.00 -7.20 -8.34
N LEU A 11 44.20 -5.88 -8.47
CA LEU A 11 43.10 -4.91 -8.61
C LEU A 11 42.32 -5.10 -9.92
N LYS A 12 43.00 -5.39 -11.04
CA LYS A 12 42.32 -5.68 -12.32
C LYS A 12 41.50 -6.98 -12.26
N ARG A 13 42.02 -8.03 -11.62
CA ARG A 13 41.27 -9.29 -11.44
C ARG A 13 40.03 -9.11 -10.55
N ARG A 14 40.14 -8.32 -9.47
CA ARG A 14 38.99 -8.01 -8.60
C ARG A 14 37.89 -7.22 -9.32
N ARG A 15 38.27 -6.28 -10.19
CA ARG A 15 37.31 -5.49 -10.96
C ARG A 15 36.53 -6.33 -11.96
N GLY A 16 37.22 -7.19 -12.73
CA GLY A 16 36.56 -8.12 -13.65
C GLY A 16 35.57 -9.07 -12.96
N TYR A 17 35.93 -9.56 -11.77
CA TYR A 17 35.03 -10.42 -10.97
C TYR A 17 33.78 -9.67 -10.48
N MET A 18 33.90 -8.40 -10.10
CA MET A 18 32.75 -7.58 -9.68
C MET A 18 31.84 -7.24 -10.85
N ASP A 19 32.41 -6.97 -12.03
CA ASP A 19 31.66 -6.68 -13.24
C ASP A 19 30.90 -7.93 -13.73
N GLU A 20 31.49 -9.13 -13.63
CA GLU A 20 30.82 -10.40 -13.91
C GLU A 20 29.70 -10.71 -12.89
N VAL A 21 29.91 -10.45 -11.60
CA VAL A 21 28.88 -10.62 -10.56
C VAL A 21 27.72 -9.64 -10.75
N ALA A 22 28.01 -8.40 -11.19
CA ALA A 22 26.98 -7.42 -11.51
C ALA A 22 26.17 -7.84 -12.75
N ALA A 23 26.84 -8.29 -13.81
CA ALA A 23 26.18 -8.79 -15.01
C ALA A 23 25.32 -10.04 -14.71
N LEU A 24 25.82 -10.97 -13.89
CA LEU A 24 25.04 -12.13 -13.44
C LEU A 24 23.87 -11.72 -12.55
N SER A 25 24.01 -10.70 -11.69
CA SER A 25 22.91 -10.15 -10.90
C SER A 25 21.84 -9.50 -11.78
N GLU A 26 22.23 -8.75 -12.82
CA GLU A 26 21.29 -8.16 -13.78
C GLU A 26 20.60 -9.24 -14.63
N GLU A 27 21.33 -10.28 -15.03
CA GLU A 27 20.78 -11.41 -15.77
C GLU A 27 19.80 -12.23 -14.91
N VAL A 28 20.12 -12.47 -13.64
CA VAL A 28 19.21 -13.13 -12.69
C VAL A 28 18.00 -12.24 -12.41
N ASN A 29 18.19 -10.94 -12.20
CA ASN A 29 17.08 -9.99 -11.97
C ASN A 29 16.17 -9.85 -13.19
N SER A 30 16.71 -9.85 -14.40
CA SER A 30 15.92 -9.81 -15.64
C SER A 30 15.16 -11.12 -15.87
N LYS A 31 15.76 -12.28 -15.57
CA LYS A 31 15.08 -13.59 -15.61
C LYS A 31 13.99 -13.71 -14.54
N LEU A 32 14.19 -13.14 -13.35
CA LEU A 32 13.17 -13.04 -12.29
C LEU A 32 12.01 -12.11 -12.69
N LYS A 33 12.30 -11.00 -13.41
CA LYS A 33 11.27 -10.09 -13.94
C LYS A 33 10.37 -10.74 -15.02
N ILE A 34 10.86 -11.74 -15.74
CA ILE A 34 10.12 -12.44 -16.81
C ILE A 34 9.29 -13.63 -16.27
N ALA A 35 9.47 -14.04 -15.00
CA ALA A 35 8.94 -15.29 -14.47
C ALA A 35 7.87 -15.19 -13.36
N ASN A 36 7.26 -14.02 -13.09
CA ASN A 36 6.19 -13.93 -12.09
C ASN A 36 4.78 -13.89 -12.71
N LYS A 37 4.29 -15.08 -13.11
CA LYS A 37 2.86 -15.32 -13.40
C LYS A 37 1.96 -15.33 -12.15
N ASN A 38 2.55 -15.23 -10.95
CA ASN A 38 1.86 -15.24 -9.66
C ASN A 38 1.94 -13.86 -8.98
N LYS A 39 1.54 -12.79 -9.68
CA LYS A 39 1.32 -11.53 -8.97
C LYS A 39 0.22 -11.77 -7.92
N PRO A 40 0.42 -11.34 -6.67
CA PRO A 40 -0.63 -11.45 -5.67
C PRO A 40 -1.85 -10.67 -6.17
N HIS A 41 -3.01 -11.32 -6.20
CA HIS A 41 -4.24 -10.76 -6.75
C HIS A 41 -5.23 -10.50 -5.62
N ALA A 42 -5.81 -9.31 -5.59
CA ALA A 42 -6.83 -8.93 -4.63
C ALA A 42 -8.16 -9.58 -5.00
N HIS A 43 -8.94 -9.95 -3.98
CA HIS A 43 -10.34 -10.28 -4.19
C HIS A 43 -11.13 -9.00 -4.40
N ASP A 44 -12.06 -9.01 -5.36
CA ASP A 44 -13.01 -7.92 -5.58
C ASP A 44 -14.09 -7.93 -4.48
N PHE A 45 -13.69 -7.47 -3.29
CA PHE A 45 -14.53 -7.54 -2.10
C PHE A 45 -15.68 -6.54 -2.15
N GLN A 46 -16.73 -6.85 -1.41
CA GLN A 46 -17.85 -5.95 -1.17
C GLN A 46 -17.89 -5.56 0.32
N CYS A 47 -18.10 -4.29 0.60
CA CYS A 47 -18.25 -3.80 1.97
C CYS A 47 -19.16 -2.57 2.06
N LEU A 48 -19.49 -2.15 3.28
CA LEU A 48 -20.12 -0.86 3.52
C LEU A 48 -19.06 0.23 3.63
N ILE A 49 -19.31 1.35 2.98
CA ILE A 49 -18.46 2.54 3.04
C ILE A 49 -19.25 3.74 3.54
N PHE A 50 -18.53 4.73 4.04
CA PHE A 50 -18.98 6.10 4.16
C PHE A 50 -18.19 6.98 3.18
N TYR A 51 -18.90 7.67 2.29
CA TYR A 51 -18.31 8.56 1.30
C TYR A 51 -19.31 9.67 0.93
N GLN A 52 -18.85 10.92 0.85
CA GLN A 52 -19.67 12.09 0.49
C GLN A 52 -21.00 12.16 1.28
N ASN A 53 -20.93 12.02 2.62
CA ASN A 53 -22.07 12.03 3.53
C ASN A 53 -23.12 10.93 3.29
N GLN A 54 -22.73 9.83 2.65
CA GLN A 54 -23.61 8.68 2.39
C GLN A 54 -22.98 7.39 2.87
N ILE A 55 -23.82 6.51 3.43
CA ILE A 55 -23.46 5.10 3.68
C ILE A 55 -24.01 4.28 2.53
N MET A 56 -23.15 3.50 1.88
CA MET A 56 -23.55 2.69 0.74
C MET A 56 -22.77 1.38 0.66
N GLN A 57 -23.33 0.43 -0.08
CA GLN A 57 -22.61 -0.77 -0.50
C GLN A 57 -21.59 -0.38 -1.57
N PHE A 58 -20.38 -0.90 -1.45
CA PHE A 58 -19.27 -0.64 -2.35
C PHE A 58 -18.60 -1.95 -2.74
N GLN A 59 -18.13 -2.01 -3.98
CA GLN A 59 -17.28 -3.09 -4.49
C GLN A 59 -15.93 -2.49 -4.88
N LEU A 60 -14.82 -3.18 -4.58
CA LEU A 60 -13.47 -2.68 -4.83
C LEU A 60 -13.29 -2.20 -6.28
N SER A 61 -13.85 -2.93 -7.25
CA SER A 61 -13.78 -2.58 -8.67
C SER A 61 -14.43 -1.24 -9.03
N ASP A 62 -15.38 -0.73 -8.23
CA ASP A 62 -16.01 0.57 -8.46
C ASP A 62 -15.02 1.73 -8.26
N ALA A 63 -14.00 1.56 -7.40
CA ALA A 63 -13.01 2.63 -7.17
C ALA A 63 -12.14 2.93 -8.40
N PHE A 64 -12.02 1.99 -9.36
CA PHE A 64 -11.25 2.22 -10.59
C PHE A 64 -11.98 3.08 -11.61
N GLN A 65 -13.23 3.50 -11.34
CA GLN A 65 -13.87 4.55 -12.12
C GLN A 65 -13.18 5.90 -11.91
N ALA A 66 -12.53 6.10 -10.77
CA ALA A 66 -11.83 7.34 -10.42
C ALA A 66 -10.33 7.33 -10.74
N GLY A 67 -9.73 6.19 -11.06
CA GLY A 67 -8.28 6.07 -11.22
C GLY A 67 -7.80 4.70 -11.71
N GLN A 68 -6.50 4.56 -11.96
CA GLN A 68 -5.88 3.29 -12.34
C GLN A 68 -5.49 2.43 -11.14
N TYR A 69 -5.42 3.05 -9.95
CA TYR A 69 -4.98 2.39 -8.73
C TYR A 69 -5.96 2.63 -7.58
N VAL A 70 -5.91 1.75 -6.60
CA VAL A 70 -6.48 1.92 -5.26
C VAL A 70 -5.33 1.88 -4.27
N ALA A 71 -5.30 2.86 -3.36
CA ALA A 71 -4.42 2.87 -2.20
C ALA A 71 -5.22 2.50 -0.95
N LEU A 72 -5.17 1.22 -0.57
CA LEU A 72 -5.96 0.64 0.51
C LEU A 72 -5.18 0.69 1.83
N PHE A 73 -5.55 1.62 2.70
CA PHE A 73 -4.95 1.80 4.02
C PHE A 73 -5.74 1.02 5.07
N PHE A 74 -5.06 0.14 5.81
CA PHE A 74 -5.61 -0.52 6.98
C PHE A 74 -5.20 0.25 8.23
N CYS A 75 -6.17 0.60 9.08
CA CYS A 75 -5.95 1.30 10.35
C CYS A 75 -5.18 2.62 10.18
N GLY A 76 -5.63 3.45 9.22
CA GLY A 76 -5.05 4.75 8.91
C GLY A 76 -6.11 5.77 8.52
N TYR A 77 -6.24 6.83 9.31
CA TYR A 77 -7.02 8.04 8.98
C TYR A 77 -6.12 9.21 8.53
N ASP A 78 -4.80 9.03 8.63
CA ASP A 78 -3.78 10.03 8.28
C ASP A 78 -3.63 10.13 6.75
N LEU A 79 -4.66 10.68 6.09
CA LEU A 79 -4.73 10.85 4.64
C LEU A 79 -4.64 12.32 4.23
N GLU A 80 -3.78 13.09 4.92
CA GLU A 80 -3.40 14.46 4.53
C GLU A 80 -2.76 14.53 3.12
N TYR A 81 -2.39 13.39 2.54
CA TYR A 81 -1.78 13.24 1.21
C TYR A 81 -2.79 12.84 0.12
N TYR A 82 -4.09 13.00 0.35
CA TYR A 82 -5.14 12.66 -0.61
C TYR A 82 -4.85 13.19 -2.02
N ASP A 83 -4.55 14.49 -2.14
CA ASP A 83 -4.35 15.15 -3.43
C ASP A 83 -3.16 14.52 -4.19
N SER A 84 -2.09 14.11 -3.49
CA SER A 84 -0.96 13.41 -4.11
C SER A 84 -1.35 12.05 -4.69
N PHE A 85 -2.19 11.27 -4.00
CA PHE A 85 -2.66 10.00 -4.56
C PHE A 85 -3.52 10.20 -5.80
N VAL A 86 -4.38 11.23 -5.79
CA VAL A 86 -5.21 11.58 -6.95
C VAL A 86 -4.35 11.98 -8.15
N GLU A 87 -3.26 12.73 -7.94
CA GLU A 87 -2.29 13.07 -9.01
C GLU A 87 -1.65 11.83 -9.65
N TYR A 88 -1.43 10.77 -8.87
CA TYR A 88 -0.94 9.47 -9.37
C TYR A 88 -2.04 8.55 -9.91
N GLY A 89 -3.29 9.03 -10.00
CA GLY A 89 -4.42 8.25 -10.45
C GLY A 89 -4.79 7.12 -9.49
N ALA A 90 -4.56 7.30 -8.19
CA ALA A 90 -4.90 6.37 -7.14
C ALA A 90 -6.06 6.89 -6.28
N MET A 91 -7.07 6.05 -6.03
CA MET A 91 -8.15 6.33 -5.09
C MET A 91 -7.76 5.86 -3.68
N PRO A 92 -7.59 6.76 -2.69
CA PRO A 92 -7.34 6.36 -1.31
C PRO A 92 -8.59 5.80 -0.65
N ILE A 93 -8.43 4.68 0.03
CA ILE A 93 -9.48 4.05 0.83
C ILE A 93 -8.89 3.77 2.21
N ALA A 94 -9.49 4.34 3.26
CA ALA A 94 -9.16 4.03 4.65
C ALA A 94 -10.11 2.96 5.17
N MET A 95 -9.59 1.77 5.38
CA MET A 95 -10.31 0.63 5.93
C MET A 95 -10.02 0.47 7.42
N THR A 96 -11.09 0.34 8.22
CA THR A 96 -10.99 0.02 9.64
C THR A 96 -11.99 -1.05 10.05
N GLN A 97 -11.86 -1.48 11.30
CA GLN A 97 -12.76 -2.42 11.95
C GLN A 97 -14.07 -1.78 12.43
N ASP A 98 -14.20 -0.46 12.29
CA ASP A 98 -15.40 0.26 12.67
C ASP A 98 -16.51 0.05 11.64
N LEU A 99 -17.75 0.20 12.08
CA LEU A 99 -18.92 0.12 11.20
C LEU A 99 -19.10 1.44 10.44
N ALA A 100 -19.68 1.40 9.25
CA ALA A 100 -19.92 2.61 8.45
C ALA A 100 -20.68 3.75 9.18
N PRO A 101 -21.64 3.48 10.09
CA PRO A 101 -22.23 4.54 10.93
C PRO A 101 -21.25 5.22 11.89
N ILE A 102 -20.25 4.47 12.37
CA ILE A 102 -19.17 5.01 13.21
C ILE A 102 -18.27 5.90 12.35
N HIS A 103 -17.93 5.46 11.13
CA HIS A 103 -17.21 6.31 10.17
C HIS A 103 -17.95 7.61 9.90
N ALA A 104 -19.27 7.56 9.66
CA ALA A 104 -20.08 8.76 9.46
C ALA A 104 -19.99 9.72 10.65
N ALA A 105 -20.05 9.22 11.88
CA ALA A 105 -19.92 10.02 13.09
C ALA A 105 -18.53 10.69 13.22
N TYR A 106 -17.45 9.95 12.93
CA TYR A 106 -16.09 10.51 12.98
C TYR A 106 -15.79 11.46 11.83
N ALA A 107 -16.32 11.19 10.64
CA ALA A 107 -16.07 11.99 9.44
C ALA A 107 -16.91 13.28 9.38
N THR A 108 -18.00 13.35 10.15
CA THR A 108 -18.85 14.55 10.20
C THR A 108 -18.26 15.55 11.20
N PRO A 109 -17.82 16.74 10.75
CA PRO A 109 -17.22 17.72 11.64
C PRO A 109 -18.16 18.14 12.77
N ASN A 110 -17.63 18.24 13.99
CA ASN A 110 -18.35 18.60 15.21
C ASN A 110 -19.47 17.64 15.65
N PHE A 111 -19.57 16.43 15.07
CA PHE A 111 -20.57 15.44 15.51
C PHE A 111 -20.20 14.81 16.86
N THR A 112 -18.92 14.52 17.09
CA THR A 112 -18.36 14.10 18.39
C THR A 112 -17.11 14.93 18.73
N SER A 113 -16.64 14.83 19.99
CA SER A 113 -15.38 15.45 20.43
C SER A 113 -14.13 14.88 19.74
N GLN A 114 -14.27 13.75 19.04
CA GLN A 114 -13.19 13.06 18.32
C GLN A 114 -13.37 13.11 16.80
N SER A 115 -14.38 13.82 16.30
CA SER A 115 -14.62 13.94 14.87
C SER A 115 -13.47 14.67 14.18
N LEU A 116 -13.22 14.30 12.91
CA LEU A 116 -12.32 15.03 12.03
C LEU A 116 -12.78 16.49 11.93
N ASN A 117 -11.82 17.41 11.85
CA ASN A 117 -12.09 18.82 11.63
C ASN A 117 -12.34 19.17 10.14
N PHE A 118 -12.34 18.17 9.26
CA PHE A 118 -12.63 18.27 7.84
C PHE A 118 -13.51 17.12 7.38
N GLU A 119 -14.23 17.32 6.28
CA GLU A 119 -14.94 16.23 5.60
C GLU A 119 -13.96 15.46 4.69
N PRO A 120 -13.77 14.14 4.89
CA PRO A 120 -12.81 13.37 4.13
C PRO A 120 -13.20 13.25 2.66
N LYS A 121 -12.24 13.53 1.77
CA LYS A 121 -12.40 13.36 0.30
C LYS A 121 -12.14 11.92 -0.18
N PHE A 122 -11.79 11.03 0.74
CA PHE A 122 -11.49 9.62 0.50
C PHE A 122 -12.58 8.72 1.07
N ILE A 123 -12.57 7.46 0.66
CA ILE A 123 -13.53 6.46 1.11
C ILE A 123 -13.14 5.96 2.51
N LEU A 124 -14.09 5.94 3.43
CA LEU A 124 -13.98 5.21 4.70
C LEU A 124 -14.69 3.87 4.55
N ALA A 125 -13.96 2.76 4.68
CA ALA A 125 -14.46 1.41 4.44
C ALA A 125 -14.50 0.58 5.72
N SER A 126 -15.57 -0.18 5.90
CA SER A 126 -15.76 -1.08 7.04
C SER A 126 -15.34 -2.51 6.70
N ASP A 127 -14.44 -3.08 7.49
CA ASP A 127 -14.04 -4.49 7.41
C ASP A 127 -14.95 -5.43 8.24
N GLY A 128 -16.26 -5.17 8.23
CA GLY A 128 -17.31 -6.03 8.79
C GLY A 128 -17.08 -6.48 10.23
N ILE A 129 -17.91 -7.37 10.79
CA ILE A 129 -17.63 -7.99 12.10
C ILE A 129 -16.71 -9.21 11.93
N ASP A 130 -16.74 -9.83 10.75
CA ASP A 130 -16.05 -11.04 10.36
C ASP A 130 -14.59 -10.84 9.95
N ARG A 131 -14.14 -9.58 9.76
CA ARG A 131 -12.75 -9.20 9.47
C ARG A 131 -12.17 -9.88 8.23
N LEU A 132 -13.03 -10.22 7.27
CA LEU A 132 -12.64 -11.03 6.11
C LEU A 132 -11.61 -10.31 5.23
N ILE A 133 -11.75 -8.99 5.07
CA ILE A 133 -10.88 -8.23 4.17
C ILE A 133 -9.51 -8.06 4.82
N SER A 134 -9.41 -7.59 6.07
CA SER A 134 -8.10 -7.50 6.73
C SER A 134 -7.42 -8.86 6.88
N THR A 135 -8.19 -9.94 7.06
CA THR A 135 -7.63 -11.30 7.06
C THR A 135 -7.05 -11.66 5.70
N ALA A 136 -7.79 -11.43 4.60
CA ALA A 136 -7.34 -11.72 3.24
C ALA A 136 -6.05 -10.96 2.87
N PHE A 137 -5.92 -9.71 3.30
CA PHE A 137 -4.73 -8.89 3.07
C PHE A 137 -3.61 -9.10 4.10
N LYS A 138 -3.79 -10.02 5.07
CA LYS A 138 -2.84 -10.27 6.17
C LYS A 138 -2.54 -9.02 7.00
N SER A 139 -3.54 -8.14 7.07
CA SER A 139 -3.57 -6.89 7.84
C SER A 139 -4.31 -7.07 9.16
N LEU A 140 -4.58 -8.31 9.58
CA LEU A 140 -5.11 -8.65 10.89
C LEU A 140 -4.03 -9.34 11.74
N ASN A 141 -3.97 -9.00 13.03
CA ASN A 141 -3.26 -9.80 14.01
C ASN A 141 -4.18 -10.93 14.50
N MET A 142 -3.93 -12.17 14.10
CA MET A 142 -4.79 -13.31 14.48
C MET A 142 -4.80 -13.60 15.99
N GLN A 143 -3.85 -13.07 16.76
CA GLN A 143 -3.79 -13.26 18.22
C GLN A 143 -4.61 -12.20 18.96
N THR A 144 -4.47 -10.93 18.59
CA THR A 144 -5.16 -9.81 19.26
C THR A 144 -6.47 -9.42 18.58
N LEU A 145 -6.70 -9.91 17.35
CA LEU A 145 -7.76 -9.49 16.43
C LEU A 145 -7.71 -8.00 16.07
N GLU A 146 -6.59 -7.33 16.32
CA GLU A 146 -6.39 -5.94 15.96
C GLU A 146 -5.88 -5.81 14.52
N MET A 147 -6.33 -4.77 13.84
CA MET A 147 -5.88 -4.45 12.50
C MET A 147 -4.47 -3.86 12.50
N LYS A 148 -3.57 -4.48 11.74
CA LYS A 148 -2.21 -4.01 11.50
C LYS A 148 -2.20 -2.85 10.53
N ARG A 149 -1.38 -1.85 10.85
CA ARG A 149 -1.20 -0.66 10.01
C ARG A 149 -0.42 -1.00 8.76
N SER A 150 -1.07 -0.87 7.63
CA SER A 150 -0.47 -1.21 6.33
C SER A 150 -1.17 -0.48 5.20
N VAL A 151 -0.49 -0.34 4.08
CA VAL A 151 -1.08 0.11 2.82
C VAL A 151 -0.84 -0.95 1.74
N VAL A 152 -1.84 -1.19 0.93
CA VAL A 152 -1.78 -2.08 -0.22
C VAL A 152 -2.17 -1.27 -1.45
N ILE A 153 -1.32 -1.28 -2.48
CA ILE A 153 -1.62 -0.65 -3.76
C ILE A 153 -2.07 -1.73 -4.72
N ILE A 154 -3.25 -1.52 -5.29
CA ILE A 154 -3.94 -2.46 -6.17
C ILE A 154 -4.17 -1.75 -7.50
N ASP A 155 -3.84 -2.40 -8.62
CA ASP A 155 -4.12 -1.87 -9.95
C ASP A 155 -5.54 -2.23 -10.43
N ARG A 156 -5.97 -1.64 -11.55
CA ARG A 156 -7.27 -1.91 -12.19
C ARG A 156 -7.54 -3.35 -12.59
N ASN A 157 -6.51 -4.19 -12.65
CA ASN A 157 -6.65 -5.62 -12.91
C ASN A 157 -6.77 -6.40 -11.60
N LEU A 158 -6.90 -5.71 -10.46
CA LEU A 158 -6.88 -6.26 -9.12
C LEU A 158 -5.54 -6.88 -8.72
N ASP A 159 -4.45 -6.60 -9.45
CA ASP A 159 -3.13 -7.05 -9.04
C ASP A 159 -2.59 -6.16 -7.92
N ILE A 160 -2.10 -6.78 -6.85
CA ILE A 160 -1.39 -6.10 -5.77
C ILE A 160 0.02 -5.78 -6.27
N VAL A 161 0.28 -4.49 -6.51
CA VAL A 161 1.55 -3.99 -7.04
C VAL A 161 2.52 -3.56 -5.94
N PHE A 162 2.01 -3.21 -4.75
CA PHE A 162 2.82 -2.79 -3.61
C PHE A 162 2.14 -3.11 -2.29
N THR A 163 2.93 -3.39 -1.25
CA THR A 163 2.46 -3.53 0.13
C THR A 163 3.51 -2.96 1.06
N HIS A 164 3.11 -2.05 1.95
CA HIS A 164 3.96 -1.50 2.99
C HIS A 164 3.29 -1.65 4.35
N ARG A 165 4.05 -2.14 5.33
CA ARG A 165 3.60 -2.26 6.72
C ARG A 165 4.22 -1.12 7.51
N ALA A 166 3.37 -0.31 8.10
CA ALA A 166 3.81 0.75 9.00
C ALA A 166 4.08 0.17 10.40
N PRO A 167 4.94 0.80 11.21
CA PRO A 167 5.03 0.50 12.63
C PRO A 167 3.67 0.65 13.32
N GLU A 168 3.43 -0.11 14.39
CA GLU A 168 2.18 -0.01 15.16
C GLU A 168 1.96 1.41 15.70
N LYS A 169 3.05 2.12 16.03
CA LYS A 169 3.04 3.52 16.49
C LYS A 169 3.89 4.38 15.55
N GLY A 170 3.33 5.47 15.02
CA GLY A 170 4.03 6.45 14.17
C GLY A 170 3.34 6.69 12.81
N PRO A 171 3.72 7.70 12.03
CA PRO A 171 3.07 7.96 10.73
C PRO A 171 3.44 6.90 9.68
N PHE A 172 2.65 6.81 8.61
CA PHE A 172 3.06 6.10 7.40
C PHE A 172 4.25 6.83 6.73
N SER A 173 5.18 6.08 6.16
CA SER A 173 6.25 6.65 5.32
C SER A 173 5.66 7.04 3.95
N MET A 174 4.94 8.16 3.88
CA MET A 174 4.22 8.57 2.66
C MET A 174 5.16 8.76 1.47
N LYS A 175 6.41 9.16 1.70
CA LYS A 175 7.44 9.22 0.66
C LYS A 175 7.69 7.84 0.02
N GLU A 176 7.82 6.78 0.81
CA GLU A 176 8.01 5.43 0.29
C GLU A 176 6.78 4.94 -0.47
N ILE A 177 5.59 5.25 0.06
CA ILE A 177 4.32 4.86 -0.56
C ILE A 177 4.13 5.56 -1.90
N LEU A 178 4.33 6.87 -1.97
CA LEU A 178 4.15 7.64 -3.22
C LEU A 178 5.21 7.28 -4.27
N ASN A 179 6.42 6.89 -3.85
CA ASN A 179 7.46 6.45 -4.78
C ASN A 179 7.11 5.14 -5.53
N CYS A 180 6.13 4.35 -5.08
CA CYS A 180 5.76 3.10 -5.76
C CYS A 180 4.98 3.29 -7.07
N PHE A 181 4.53 4.52 -7.36
CA PHE A 181 3.83 4.86 -8.61
C PHE A 181 4.76 5.25 -9.76
N HIS A 182 6.08 5.36 -9.51
CA HIS A 182 7.13 5.69 -10.50
C HIS A 182 7.97 4.48 -10.88
#